data_AF-A0A401Q7J1-F1
#
_entry.id   AF-A0A401Q7J1-F1
#
_cell.length_a   1.000
_cell.length_b   1.000
_cell.length_c   1.000
_cell.angle_alpha   90.00
_cell.angle_beta   90.00
_cell.angle_gamma   90.00
#
_symmetry.space_group_name_H-M   'P 1'
#
loop_
_entity.id
_entity.type
_entity.pdbx_description
1 polymer ?
#
loop_
_entity_poly.entity_id
_entity_poly.type
_entity_poly.pdbx_seq_one_letter_code
_entity_poly.pdbx_strand_id
1 'polypeptide(L)'
;MCVTLMDTMLNFLLQIKGLPDGFNDAKIGSNYSVNFVEKTWRALQDFREGNAIFTFPNTPVKCAGAPQKIMYLSEHYLRKRGKRSKANIIYNTSLPVIFGVKKYADVLLNIVKARDIIVNYRLNLIEVRTDKQEAVFETLDHPGETRTFQYEMLHVTPPMAAPDVIQKSVLADAGGWLDVDKENLQHKKYSNIFGIGDCTNLPTSKTAAAVGKPGTFKLTMPIALKSTSQHGGLAFR
;
A
#
# COMPACT_ATOMS: atom_id res chain seq x y z
N MET A 1 -4.64 -30.46 7.40
CA MET A 1 -3.62 -29.60 6.75
C MET A 1 -4.25 -28.24 6.48
N CYS A 2 -3.61 -27.15 6.89
CA CYS A 2 -4.16 -25.79 6.80
C CYS A 2 -3.31 -24.94 5.85
N VAL A 3 -3.95 -24.31 4.86
CA VAL A 3 -3.31 -23.32 3.98
C VAL A 3 -3.92 -21.98 4.31
N THR A 4 -3.09 -21.04 4.76
CA THR A 4 -3.51 -19.69 5.09
C THR A 4 -3.26 -18.77 3.90
N LEU A 5 -4.36 -18.24 3.36
CA LEU A 5 -4.40 -17.26 2.28
C LEU A 5 -5.19 -16.06 2.80
N MET A 6 -4.48 -15.03 3.25
CA MET A 6 -5.12 -13.79 3.67
C MET A 6 -4.38 -12.60 3.05
N ASP A 7 -5.15 -11.63 2.56
CA ASP A 7 -4.61 -10.35 2.10
C ASP A 7 -4.09 -9.56 3.31
N THR A 8 -3.22 -8.57 3.06
CA THR A 8 -2.91 -7.56 4.07
C THR A 8 -4.20 -6.86 4.49
N MET A 9 -4.36 -6.66 5.80
CA MET A 9 -5.42 -5.81 6.29
C MET A 9 -5.04 -4.35 6.07
N LEU A 10 -6.01 -3.59 5.56
CA LEU A 10 -6.03 -2.12 5.62
C LEU A 10 -6.43 -1.74 7.04
N ASN A 11 -5.63 -2.16 8.01
CA ASN A 11 -6.04 -2.17 9.41
C ASN A 11 -6.07 -0.76 10.03
N PHE A 12 -5.66 0.27 9.28
CA PHE A 12 -5.13 1.48 9.88
C PHE A 12 -5.46 2.78 9.16
N LEU A 13 -6.67 2.91 8.63
CA LEU A 13 -7.20 4.27 8.46
C LEU A 13 -7.16 5.03 9.80
N LEU A 14 -7.34 4.32 10.92
CA LEU A 14 -7.29 4.85 12.28
C LEU A 14 -5.90 5.27 12.79
N GLN A 15 -4.80 4.87 12.14
CA GLN A 15 -3.46 5.33 12.57
C GLN A 15 -3.11 6.72 12.07
N ILE A 16 -3.79 7.18 11.02
CA ILE A 16 -3.64 8.55 10.55
C ILE A 16 -4.74 9.36 11.23
N LYS A 17 -4.34 10.29 12.10
CA LYS A 17 -5.30 11.14 12.80
C LYS A 17 -6.18 11.88 11.78
N GLY A 18 -7.49 11.82 11.96
CA GLY A 18 -8.48 12.39 11.03
C GLY A 18 -8.97 11.42 9.95
N LEU A 19 -8.45 10.19 9.86
CA LEU A 19 -9.01 9.13 9.01
C LEU A 19 -9.61 8.00 9.88
N PRO A 20 -10.66 7.30 9.41
CA PRO A 20 -11.27 7.39 8.08
C PRO A 20 -12.21 8.58 7.86
N ASP A 21 -12.61 9.32 8.90
CA ASP A 21 -13.67 10.35 8.81
C ASP A 21 -13.38 11.43 7.75
N GLY A 22 -12.10 11.78 7.57
CA GLY A 22 -11.67 12.72 6.55
C GLY A 22 -11.97 12.27 5.12
N PHE A 23 -12.15 10.97 4.85
CA PHE A 23 -12.63 10.52 3.53
C PHE A 23 -14.04 10.99 3.21
N ASN A 24 -14.81 11.56 4.14
CA ASN A 24 -16.08 12.19 3.81
C ASN A 24 -15.89 13.46 2.95
N ASP A 25 -14.73 14.10 3.01
CA ASP A 25 -14.38 15.26 2.17
C ASP A 25 -14.23 14.89 0.68
N ALA A 26 -14.37 15.87 -0.21
CA ALA A 26 -14.36 15.69 -1.65
C ALA A 26 -12.95 15.62 -2.27
N LYS A 27 -11.94 16.22 -1.63
CA LYS A 27 -10.58 16.39 -2.18
C LYS A 27 -9.63 15.23 -1.85
N ILE A 28 -10.12 14.18 -1.20
CA ILE A 28 -9.29 13.09 -0.67
C ILE A 28 -9.82 11.72 -1.11
N GLY A 29 -8.90 10.81 -1.44
CA GLY A 29 -9.23 9.44 -1.84
C GLY A 29 -8.13 8.43 -1.54
N SER A 30 -8.44 7.15 -1.72
CA SER A 30 -7.46 6.06 -1.61
C SER A 30 -7.82 4.91 -2.53
N ASN A 31 -6.90 4.55 -3.42
CA ASN A 31 -7.08 3.43 -4.35
C ASN A 31 -6.95 2.05 -3.69
N TYR A 32 -6.63 2.02 -2.40
CA TYR A 32 -6.44 0.79 -1.65
C TYR A 32 -7.73 0.28 -1.01
N SER A 33 -8.81 1.06 -1.02
CA SER A 33 -10.11 0.68 -0.47
C SER A 33 -11.20 0.80 -1.53
N VAL A 34 -12.04 -0.23 -1.63
CA VAL A 34 -13.22 -0.22 -2.51
C VAL A 34 -14.18 0.95 -2.18
N ASN A 35 -14.22 1.36 -0.91
CA ASN A 35 -15.10 2.45 -0.46
C ASN A 35 -14.56 3.84 -0.86
N PHE A 36 -13.25 3.97 -1.11
CA PHE A 36 -12.58 5.27 -1.27
C PHE A 36 -11.87 5.44 -2.62
N VAL A 37 -11.82 4.40 -3.46
CA VAL A 37 -11.16 4.46 -4.77
C VAL A 37 -11.85 5.42 -5.72
N GLU A 38 -13.18 5.45 -5.74
CA GLU A 38 -13.93 6.39 -6.59
C GLU A 38 -13.73 7.84 -6.15
N LYS A 39 -13.46 8.09 -4.86
CA LYS A 39 -13.16 9.44 -4.37
C LYS A 39 -11.84 9.96 -4.92
N THR A 40 -10.84 9.10 -5.14
CA THR A 40 -9.61 9.51 -5.84
C THR A 40 -9.92 10.07 -7.23
N TRP A 41 -10.81 9.41 -7.96
CA TRP A 41 -11.20 9.85 -9.30
C TRP A 41 -11.96 11.17 -9.25
N ARG A 42 -12.95 11.31 -8.35
CA ARG A 42 -13.70 12.56 -8.17
C ARG A 42 -12.78 13.74 -7.79
N ALA A 43 -11.89 13.55 -6.81
CA ALA A 43 -10.91 14.55 -6.41
C ALA A 43 -10.02 15.00 -7.59
N LEU A 44 -9.59 14.06 -8.45
CA LEU A 44 -8.80 14.38 -9.64
C LEU A 44 -9.61 15.13 -10.71
N GLN A 45 -10.89 14.80 -10.90
CA GLN A 45 -11.76 15.52 -11.83
C GLN A 45 -12.02 16.96 -11.38
N ASP A 46 -12.27 17.13 -10.08
CA ASP A 46 -12.66 18.39 -9.46
C ASP A 46 -11.47 19.32 -9.18
N PHE A 47 -10.24 18.80 -9.23
CA PHE A 47 -8.99 19.55 -9.06
C PHE A 47 -8.99 20.85 -9.86
N ARG A 48 -8.76 21.98 -9.17
CA ARG A 48 -8.70 23.31 -9.79
C ARG A 48 -7.27 23.82 -9.91
N GLU A 49 -6.62 24.02 -8.78
CA GLU A 49 -5.26 24.54 -8.67
C GLU A 49 -4.68 24.27 -7.27
N GLY A 50 -3.35 24.16 -7.17
CA GLY A 50 -2.67 23.91 -5.90
C GLY A 50 -1.91 22.59 -5.88
N ASN A 51 -1.79 21.98 -4.70
CA ASN A 51 -1.01 20.76 -4.53
C ASN A 51 -1.86 19.51 -4.75
N ALA A 52 -1.38 18.60 -5.61
CA ALA A 52 -1.86 17.22 -5.68
C ALA A 52 -0.84 16.32 -4.97
N ILE A 53 -1.19 15.84 -3.78
CA ILE A 53 -0.30 15.12 -2.86
C ILE A 53 -0.60 13.63 -2.89
N PHE A 54 0.44 12.82 -3.02
CA PHE A 54 0.39 11.36 -3.02
C PHE A 54 1.31 10.83 -1.92
N THR A 55 0.84 9.86 -1.14
CA THR A 55 1.59 9.40 0.04
C THR A 55 2.05 7.96 -0.04
N PHE A 56 3.13 7.63 0.68
CA PHE A 56 3.58 6.26 0.95
C PHE A 56 3.91 6.11 2.45
N PRO A 57 3.30 5.16 3.17
CA PRO A 57 3.36 5.06 4.62
C PRO A 57 4.66 4.40 5.12
N ASN A 58 4.99 4.55 6.39
CA ASN A 58 6.14 3.88 7.03
C ASN A 58 5.84 2.41 7.44
N THR A 59 5.23 1.62 6.56
CA THR A 59 4.92 0.20 6.78
C THR A 59 5.11 -0.61 5.49
N PRO A 60 5.25 -1.95 5.55
CA PRO A 60 5.13 -2.78 4.35
C PRO A 60 3.77 -2.57 3.67
N VAL A 61 3.76 -2.41 2.35
CA VAL A 61 2.53 -2.21 1.56
C VAL A 61 2.37 -3.27 0.48
N LYS A 62 1.12 -3.58 0.15
CA LYS A 62 0.81 -4.31 -1.08
C LYS A 62 1.01 -3.42 -2.29
N CYS A 63 1.63 -3.98 -3.33
CA CYS A 63 1.98 -3.30 -4.56
C CYS A 63 2.63 -1.91 -4.32
N ALA A 64 3.88 -1.88 -3.85
CA ALA A 64 4.61 -0.64 -3.53
C ALA A 64 4.72 0.38 -4.69
N GLY A 65 4.47 -0.02 -5.93
CA GLY A 65 4.38 0.90 -7.07
C GLY A 65 3.02 1.59 -7.23
N ALA A 66 1.94 1.15 -6.58
CA ALA A 66 0.62 1.76 -6.77
C ALA A 66 0.51 3.23 -6.33
N PRO A 67 1.15 3.67 -5.23
CA PRO A 67 1.06 5.07 -4.78
C PRO A 67 1.62 6.06 -5.79
N GLN A 68 2.72 5.70 -6.47
CA GLN A 68 3.31 6.49 -7.54
C GLN A 68 2.57 6.32 -8.88
N LYS A 69 1.94 5.16 -9.16
CA LYS A 69 1.16 4.97 -10.40
C LYS A 69 0.04 5.98 -10.51
N ILE A 70 -0.75 6.17 -9.45
CA ILE A 70 -1.84 7.15 -9.45
C ILE A 70 -1.30 8.57 -9.58
N MET A 71 -0.15 8.89 -9.00
CA MET A 71 0.52 10.18 -9.21
C MET A 71 0.84 10.42 -10.69
N TYR A 72 1.49 9.46 -11.37
CA TYR A 72 1.82 9.60 -12.80
C TYR A 72 0.57 9.72 -13.69
N LEU A 73 -0.50 9.02 -13.34
CA LEU A 73 -1.78 9.11 -14.03
C LEU A 73 -2.44 10.48 -13.83
N SER A 74 -2.44 10.99 -12.59
CA SER A 74 -2.96 12.32 -12.25
C SER A 74 -2.21 13.42 -12.96
N GLU A 75 -0.88 13.40 -12.95
CA GLU A 75 -0.05 14.36 -13.70
C GLU A 75 -0.39 14.35 -15.19
N HIS A 76 -0.46 13.16 -15.79
CA HIS A 76 -0.78 13.02 -17.21
C HIS A 76 -2.21 13.49 -17.54
N TYR A 77 -3.17 13.19 -16.67
CA TYR A 77 -4.56 13.63 -16.80
C TYR A 77 -4.66 15.16 -16.77
N LEU A 78 -4.02 15.80 -15.78
CA LEU A 78 -4.01 17.26 -15.65
C LEU A 78 -3.34 17.93 -16.86
N ARG A 79 -2.30 17.31 -17.43
CA ARG A 79 -1.69 17.75 -18.70
C ARG A 79 -2.68 17.68 -19.86
N LYS A 80 -3.37 16.55 -20.02
CA LYS A 80 -4.42 16.38 -21.06
C LYS A 80 -5.59 17.36 -20.91
N ARG A 81 -5.87 17.80 -19.69
CA ARG A 81 -6.94 18.78 -19.39
C ARG A 81 -6.46 20.24 -19.40
N GLY A 82 -5.20 20.52 -19.73
CA GLY A 82 -4.65 21.88 -19.72
C GLY A 82 -4.52 22.50 -18.33
N LYS A 83 -4.57 21.69 -17.25
CA LYS A 83 -4.49 22.13 -15.85
C LYS A 83 -3.12 21.91 -15.20
N ARG A 84 -2.16 21.27 -15.89
CA ARG A 84 -0.84 20.93 -15.30
C ARG A 84 -0.06 22.14 -14.79
N SER A 85 -0.15 23.29 -15.46
CA SER A 85 0.51 24.53 -15.02
C SER A 85 -0.03 25.09 -13.70
N LYS A 86 -1.24 24.67 -13.29
CA LYS A 86 -1.87 25.04 -12.01
C LYS A 86 -1.64 24.02 -10.91
N ALA A 87 -0.96 22.92 -11.21
CA ALA A 87 -0.80 21.80 -10.31
C ALA A 87 0.64 21.64 -9.88
N ASN A 88 0.86 21.60 -8.57
CA ASN A 88 2.11 21.14 -7.99
C ASN A 88 1.95 19.67 -7.57
N ILE A 89 2.65 18.77 -8.26
CA ILE A 89 2.53 17.32 -8.03
C ILE A 89 3.58 16.92 -7.00
N ILE A 90 3.14 16.43 -5.84
CA ILE A 90 4.01 16.11 -4.71
C ILE A 90 3.84 14.65 -4.32
N TYR A 91 4.96 13.93 -4.21
CA TYR A 91 5.03 12.59 -3.63
C TYR A 91 5.82 12.62 -2.34
N ASN A 92 5.12 12.44 -1.22
CA ASN A 92 5.72 12.34 0.11
C ASN A 92 5.80 10.85 0.48
N THR A 93 7.02 10.32 0.58
CA THR A 93 7.26 8.90 0.83
C THR A 93 8.10 8.69 2.07
N SER A 94 7.74 7.69 2.89
CA SER A 94 8.53 7.25 4.04
C SER A 94 9.88 6.62 3.64
N LEU A 95 9.98 6.12 2.41
CA LEU A 95 11.16 5.44 1.90
C LEU A 95 12.29 6.44 1.58
N PRO A 96 13.56 6.02 1.66
CA PRO A 96 14.71 6.81 1.20
C PRO A 96 14.90 6.78 -0.33
N VAL A 97 14.09 6.00 -1.06
CA VAL A 97 14.23 5.76 -2.50
C VAL A 97 12.88 5.75 -3.19
N ILE A 98 12.84 6.08 -4.49
CA ILE A 98 11.60 6.09 -5.28
C ILE A 98 11.12 4.68 -5.65
N PHE A 99 12.04 3.71 -5.71
CA PHE A 99 11.76 2.31 -5.99
C PHE A 99 12.90 1.42 -5.47
N GLY A 100 12.57 0.21 -5.01
CA GLY A 100 13.55 -0.69 -4.37
C GLY A 100 14.53 -1.37 -5.32
N VAL A 101 14.33 -1.26 -6.64
CA VAL A 101 15.20 -1.88 -7.65
C VAL A 101 15.80 -0.79 -8.51
N LYS A 102 17.13 -0.63 -8.44
CA LYS A 102 17.89 0.48 -9.03
C LYS A 102 17.56 0.73 -10.51
N LYS A 103 17.54 -0.34 -11.33
CA LYS A 103 17.24 -0.24 -12.77
C LYS A 103 15.93 0.51 -13.06
N TYR A 104 14.89 0.28 -12.26
CA TYR A 104 13.61 0.97 -12.43
C TYR A 104 13.59 2.33 -11.71
N ALA A 105 14.27 2.44 -10.56
CA ALA A 105 14.42 3.70 -9.84
C ALA A 105 15.07 4.78 -10.73
N ASP A 106 16.15 4.44 -11.45
CA ASP A 106 16.85 5.35 -12.36
C ASP A 106 15.91 5.90 -13.44
N VAL A 107 15.06 5.05 -14.01
CA VAL A 107 14.05 5.45 -15.01
C VAL A 107 12.98 6.36 -14.40
N LEU A 108 12.47 6.01 -13.22
CA LEU A 108 11.44 6.79 -12.52
C LEU A 108 11.96 8.16 -12.09
N LEU A 109 13.24 8.26 -11.71
CA LEU A 109 13.90 9.53 -11.41
C LEU A 109 13.96 10.46 -12.63
N ASN A 110 14.25 9.90 -13.82
CA ASN A 110 14.19 10.67 -15.06
C ASN A 110 12.77 11.17 -15.36
N ILE A 111 11.76 10.33 -15.12
CA ILE A 111 10.35 10.69 -15.33
C ILE A 111 9.91 11.81 -14.38
N VAL A 112 10.21 11.73 -13.08
CA VAL A 112 9.81 12.77 -12.13
C VAL A 112 10.49 14.10 -12.43
N LYS A 113 11.77 14.08 -12.83
CA LYS A 113 12.50 15.28 -13.26
C LYS A 113 11.88 15.88 -14.53
N ALA A 114 11.64 15.07 -15.56
CA ALA A 114 11.09 15.53 -16.84
C ALA A 114 9.64 16.03 -16.73
N ARG A 115 8.90 15.60 -15.70
CA ARG A 115 7.51 15.98 -15.47
C ARG A 115 7.34 16.97 -14.33
N ASP A 116 8.44 17.49 -13.78
CA ASP A 116 8.45 18.47 -12.70
C ASP A 116 7.59 18.00 -11.50
N ILE A 117 7.86 16.78 -11.05
CA ILE A 117 7.21 16.16 -9.89
C ILE A 117 8.15 16.29 -8.69
N ILE A 118 7.64 16.84 -7.60
CA ILE A 118 8.37 16.95 -6.34
C ILE A 118 8.29 15.62 -5.61
N VAL A 119 9.45 15.06 -5.25
CA VAL A 119 9.53 13.86 -4.42
C VAL A 119 10.24 14.21 -3.13
N ASN A 120 9.52 14.17 -2.01
CA ASN A 120 10.09 14.31 -0.68
C ASN A 120 10.23 12.92 -0.07
N TYR A 121 11.48 12.54 0.20
CA TYR A 121 11.79 11.30 0.90
C TYR A 121 11.67 11.49 2.40
N ARG A 122 11.56 10.38 3.12
CA ARG A 122 11.59 10.32 4.58
C ARG A 122 10.50 11.19 5.23
N LEU A 123 9.36 11.34 4.56
CA LEU A 123 8.15 11.99 5.09
C LEU A 123 7.01 10.97 5.18
N ASN A 124 6.46 10.79 6.37
CA ASN A 124 5.33 9.88 6.61
C ASN A 124 4.08 10.67 7.01
N LEU A 125 2.94 10.38 6.38
CA LEU A 125 1.67 11.05 6.71
C LEU A 125 1.16 10.56 8.07
N ILE A 126 0.88 11.49 8.99
CA ILE A 126 0.41 11.17 10.35
C ILE A 126 -0.94 11.80 10.69
N GLU A 127 -1.34 12.90 10.03
CA GLU A 127 -2.61 13.57 10.28
C GLU A 127 -3.17 14.21 9.00
N VAL A 128 -4.49 14.15 8.86
CA VAL A 128 -5.27 14.85 7.84
C VAL A 128 -6.28 15.75 8.53
N ARG A 129 -6.28 17.04 8.17
CA ARG A 129 -7.21 18.05 8.68
C ARG A 129 -8.05 18.57 7.51
N THR A 130 -9.22 18.00 7.31
CA THR A 130 -10.08 18.30 6.15
C THR A 130 -10.73 19.67 6.24
N ASP A 131 -10.99 20.17 7.44
CA ASP A 131 -11.48 21.53 7.71
C ASP A 131 -10.55 22.61 7.15
N LYS A 132 -9.25 22.34 7.15
CA LYS A 132 -8.21 23.24 6.64
C LYS A 132 -7.55 22.80 5.34
N GLN A 133 -7.94 21.63 4.81
CA GLN A 133 -7.30 20.99 3.66
C GLN A 133 -5.79 20.80 3.84
N GLU A 134 -5.38 20.38 5.05
CA GLU A 134 -3.98 20.17 5.43
C GLU A 134 -3.64 18.69 5.62
N ALA A 135 -2.46 18.30 5.16
CA ALA A 135 -1.84 17.02 5.42
C ALA A 135 -0.53 17.24 6.19
N VAL A 136 -0.41 16.61 7.36
CA VAL A 136 0.74 16.74 8.26
C VAL A 136 1.60 15.49 8.17
N PHE A 137 2.88 15.70 7.91
CA PHE A 137 3.88 14.65 7.77
C PHE A 137 4.91 14.77 8.88
N GLU A 138 5.30 13.64 9.47
CA GLU A 138 6.51 13.58 10.30
C GLU A 138 7.76 13.42 9.43
N THR A 139 8.87 13.99 9.89
CA THR A 139 10.18 13.79 9.26
C THR A 139 10.88 12.59 9.90
N LEU A 140 11.07 11.51 9.15
CA LEU A 140 11.66 10.27 9.67
C LEU A 140 13.17 10.37 9.92
N ASP A 141 13.83 11.39 9.39
CA ASP A 141 15.25 11.68 9.66
C ASP A 141 15.45 12.65 10.84
N HIS A 142 14.40 13.37 11.23
CA HIS A 142 14.41 14.33 12.34
C HIS A 142 13.16 14.09 13.24
N PRO A 143 13.21 13.07 14.12
CA PRO A 143 12.07 12.71 14.96
C PRO A 143 11.57 13.89 15.79
N GLY A 144 10.25 14.11 15.79
CA GLY A 144 9.59 15.23 16.46
C GLY A 144 9.33 16.44 15.55
N GLU A 145 10.00 16.53 14.40
CA GLU A 145 9.69 17.55 13.40
C GLU A 145 8.53 17.13 12.49
N THR A 146 7.68 18.11 12.16
CA THR A 146 6.56 17.91 11.23
C THR A 146 6.55 18.95 10.13
N ARG A 147 6.03 18.57 8.96
CA ARG A 147 5.80 19.44 7.81
C ARG A 147 4.34 19.36 7.41
N THR A 148 3.71 20.52 7.28
CA THR A 148 2.31 20.62 6.85
C THR A 148 2.23 21.08 5.42
N PHE A 149 1.38 20.43 4.63
CA PHE A 149 1.12 20.79 3.25
C PHE A 149 -0.39 21.01 3.06
N GLN A 150 -0.74 22.16 2.50
CA GLN A 150 -2.08 22.40 1.96
C GLN A 150 -2.29 21.53 0.72
N TYR A 151 -3.49 20.98 0.51
CA TYR A 151 -3.81 20.16 -0.66
C TYR A 151 -5.09 20.57 -1.36
N GLU A 152 -5.06 20.50 -2.69
CA GLU A 152 -6.25 20.53 -3.55
C GLU A 152 -6.71 19.11 -3.88
N MET A 153 -5.78 18.15 -3.89
CA MET A 153 -6.06 16.71 -3.98
C MET A 153 -5.09 15.96 -3.06
N LEU A 154 -5.61 15.01 -2.29
CA LEU A 154 -4.83 14.09 -1.46
C LEU A 154 -5.17 12.63 -1.78
N HIS A 155 -4.20 11.87 -2.27
CA HIS A 155 -4.29 10.42 -2.35
C HIS A 155 -3.50 9.78 -1.20
N VAL A 156 -4.22 9.08 -0.32
CA VAL A 156 -3.63 8.42 0.84
C VAL A 156 -3.36 6.95 0.53
N THR A 157 -2.10 6.54 0.67
CA THR A 157 -1.76 5.13 0.84
C THR A 157 -1.76 4.83 2.33
N PRO A 158 -2.69 4.00 2.83
CA PRO A 158 -2.80 3.77 4.25
C PRO A 158 -1.68 2.85 4.75
N PRO A 159 -1.27 2.96 6.03
CA PRO A 159 -0.44 1.95 6.67
C PRO A 159 -1.11 0.58 6.60
N MET A 160 -0.30 -0.47 6.41
CA MET A 160 -0.81 -1.85 6.28
C MET A 160 -0.05 -2.78 7.21
N ALA A 161 -0.72 -3.86 7.60
CA ALA A 161 -0.11 -4.96 8.35
C ALA A 161 -0.76 -6.30 7.98
N ALA A 162 -0.22 -7.37 8.56
CA ALA A 162 -0.88 -8.66 8.55
C ALA A 162 -2.28 -8.59 9.19
N PRO A 163 -3.20 -9.47 8.85
CA PRO A 163 -4.49 -9.55 9.52
C PRO A 163 -4.37 -9.77 11.03
N ASP A 164 -5.30 -9.21 11.80
CA ASP A 164 -5.34 -9.33 13.27
C ASP A 164 -5.30 -10.78 13.75
N VAL A 165 -6.02 -11.67 13.06
CA VAL A 165 -6.06 -13.10 13.37
C VAL A 165 -4.70 -13.77 13.23
N ILE A 166 -3.82 -13.26 12.36
CA ILE A 166 -2.44 -13.73 12.23
C ILE A 166 -1.57 -13.09 13.30
N GLN A 167 -1.62 -11.76 13.43
CA GLN A 167 -0.79 -11.00 14.38
C GLN A 167 -0.98 -11.48 15.83
N LYS A 168 -2.21 -11.83 16.22
CA LYS A 168 -2.56 -12.29 17.57
C LYS A 168 -2.40 -13.80 17.77
N SER A 169 -1.93 -14.53 16.75
CA SER A 169 -1.77 -15.97 16.81
C SER A 169 -0.34 -16.40 17.12
N VAL A 170 -0.19 -17.67 17.52
CA VAL A 170 1.10 -18.34 17.66
C VAL A 170 1.80 -18.62 16.33
N LEU A 171 1.22 -18.21 15.20
CA LEU A 171 1.73 -18.42 13.84
C LEU A 171 2.52 -17.21 13.32
N ALA A 172 2.48 -16.09 14.03
CA ALA A 172 3.18 -14.88 13.64
C ALA A 172 4.66 -14.93 14.01
N ASP A 173 5.50 -14.34 13.16
CA ASP A 173 6.86 -13.94 13.52
C ASP A 173 6.85 -12.68 14.40
N ALA A 174 8.04 -12.22 14.79
CA ALA A 174 8.20 -11.01 15.61
C ALA A 174 7.64 -9.73 14.94
N GLY A 175 7.44 -9.73 13.62
CA GLY A 175 6.84 -8.62 12.87
C GLY A 175 5.33 -8.74 12.69
N GLY A 176 4.70 -9.78 13.26
CA GLY A 176 3.26 -10.03 13.16
C GLY A 176 2.82 -10.76 11.88
N TRP A 177 3.76 -11.22 11.04
CA TRP A 177 3.46 -11.89 9.76
C TRP A 177 3.51 -13.40 9.91
N LEU A 178 2.79 -14.14 9.08
CA LEU A 178 2.81 -15.60 9.11
C LEU A 178 4.24 -16.12 8.83
N ASP A 179 4.80 -16.87 9.78
CA ASP A 179 6.22 -17.24 9.78
C ASP A 179 6.51 -18.48 8.92
N VAL A 180 6.84 -18.25 7.65
CA VAL A 180 7.05 -19.31 6.66
C VAL A 180 8.50 -19.40 6.20
N ASP A 181 8.88 -20.59 5.78
CA ASP A 181 10.11 -20.82 5.05
C ASP A 181 9.99 -20.22 3.63
N LYS A 182 11.05 -19.52 3.21
CA LYS A 182 11.09 -18.76 1.96
C LYS A 182 11.14 -19.63 0.70
N GLU A 183 11.62 -20.86 0.82
CA GLU A 183 11.82 -21.77 -0.30
C GLU A 183 10.61 -22.68 -0.50
N ASN A 184 9.96 -23.11 0.58
CA ASN A 184 8.89 -24.11 0.51
C ASN A 184 7.52 -23.64 1.03
N LEU A 185 7.42 -22.43 1.59
CA LEU A 185 6.20 -21.80 2.07
C LEU A 185 5.53 -22.48 3.29
N GLN A 186 6.18 -23.49 3.87
CA GLN A 186 5.76 -24.16 5.08
C GLN A 186 6.04 -23.29 6.30
N HIS A 187 5.15 -23.32 7.28
CA HIS A 187 5.39 -22.63 8.53
C HIS A 187 6.60 -23.24 9.26
N LYS A 188 7.51 -22.40 9.76
CA LYS A 188 8.80 -22.87 10.33
C LYS A 188 8.63 -23.80 11.54
N LYS A 189 7.62 -23.53 12.38
CA LYS A 189 7.28 -24.34 13.57
C LYS A 189 6.24 -25.46 13.35
N TYR A 190 5.31 -25.30 12.42
CA TYR A 190 4.13 -26.16 12.30
C TYR A 190 4.09 -26.79 10.90
N SER A 191 4.49 -28.05 10.80
CA SER A 191 4.67 -28.75 9.51
C SER A 191 3.38 -28.93 8.70
N ASN A 192 2.22 -28.77 9.32
CA ASN A 192 0.90 -28.89 8.68
C ASN A 192 0.30 -27.54 8.26
N ILE A 193 1.04 -26.44 8.40
CA ILE A 193 0.62 -25.07 8.07
C ILE A 193 1.48 -24.53 6.94
N PHE A 194 0.84 -23.90 5.95
CA PHE A 194 1.49 -23.25 4.83
C PHE A 194 0.92 -21.86 4.61
N GLY A 195 1.73 -20.94 4.10
CA GLY A 195 1.33 -19.55 3.89
C GLY A 195 1.74 -19.03 2.53
N ILE A 196 0.88 -18.22 1.91
CA ILE A 196 1.15 -17.60 0.61
C ILE A 196 0.55 -16.20 0.55
N GLY A 197 1.23 -15.32 -0.17
CA GLY A 197 0.77 -13.96 -0.43
C GLY A 197 1.06 -12.99 0.71
N ASP A 198 0.19 -12.00 0.83
CA ASP A 198 0.49 -10.76 1.54
C ASP A 198 0.59 -10.94 3.07
N CYS A 199 -0.06 -11.94 3.66
CA CYS A 199 0.05 -12.24 5.10
C CYS A 199 1.38 -12.85 5.54
N THR A 200 2.25 -13.25 4.60
CA THR A 200 3.52 -13.95 4.90
C THR A 200 4.68 -13.01 5.15
N ASN A 201 5.75 -13.52 5.78
CA ASN A 201 7.02 -12.82 5.93
C ASN A 201 8.02 -13.05 4.77
N LEU A 202 7.53 -13.48 3.60
CA LEU A 202 8.40 -13.66 2.43
C LEU A 202 9.10 -12.35 2.07
N PRO A 203 10.44 -12.34 1.88
CA PRO A 203 11.22 -11.14 1.63
C PRO A 203 11.14 -10.71 0.15
N THR A 204 9.91 -10.51 -0.35
CA THR A 204 9.63 -10.10 -1.71
C THR A 204 8.46 -9.13 -1.76
N SER A 205 8.24 -8.48 -2.91
CA SER A 205 7.12 -7.55 -3.05
C SER A 205 5.78 -8.28 -2.96
N LYS A 206 4.95 -7.85 -2.01
CA LYS A 206 3.56 -8.27 -1.81
C LYS A 206 2.68 -7.87 -2.99
N THR A 207 2.55 -8.78 -3.96
CA THR A 207 1.89 -8.53 -5.25
C THR A 207 1.20 -9.80 -5.75
N ALA A 208 0.13 -9.63 -6.52
CA ALA A 208 -0.52 -10.76 -7.21
C ALA A 208 0.47 -11.53 -8.14
N ALA A 209 1.44 -10.83 -8.73
CA ALA A 209 2.49 -11.46 -9.54
C ALA A 209 3.39 -12.39 -8.70
N ALA A 210 3.70 -12.03 -7.45
CA ALA A 210 4.46 -12.90 -6.56
C ALA A 210 3.68 -14.16 -6.17
N VAL A 211 2.36 -14.03 -5.95
CA VAL A 211 1.45 -15.16 -5.71
C VAL A 211 1.40 -16.10 -6.91
N GLY A 212 1.30 -15.56 -8.12
CA GLY A 212 1.18 -16.33 -9.37
C GLY A 212 2.48 -16.90 -9.94
N LYS A 213 3.64 -16.74 -9.29
CA LYS A 213 4.91 -17.27 -9.81
C LYS A 213 4.84 -18.81 -9.88
N PRO A 214 5.30 -19.44 -10.99
CA PRO A 214 5.23 -20.89 -11.16
C PRO A 214 5.88 -21.69 -10.02
N GLY A 215 6.97 -21.20 -9.42
CA GLY A 215 7.60 -21.84 -8.25
C GLY A 215 6.70 -21.85 -7.03
N THR A 216 6.09 -20.71 -6.70
CA THR A 216 5.09 -20.55 -5.64
C THR A 216 3.86 -21.44 -5.87
N PHE A 217 3.40 -21.53 -7.12
CA PHE A 217 2.24 -22.34 -7.51
C PHE A 217 2.53 -23.84 -7.43
N LYS A 218 3.70 -24.30 -7.88
CA LYS A 218 4.11 -25.72 -7.80
C LYS A 218 4.22 -26.23 -6.36
N LEU A 219 4.63 -25.37 -5.44
CA LEU A 219 4.71 -25.71 -4.01
C LEU A 219 3.33 -25.77 -3.36
N THR A 220 2.43 -24.85 -3.72
CA THR A 220 1.11 -24.73 -3.07
C THR A 220 0.02 -25.62 -3.66
N MET A 221 0.04 -25.91 -4.97
CA MET A 221 -1.03 -26.69 -5.63
C MET A 221 -1.16 -28.14 -5.11
N PRO A 222 -0.08 -28.93 -4.95
CA PRO A 222 -0.20 -30.28 -4.38
C PRO A 222 -0.74 -30.27 -2.94
N ILE A 223 -0.48 -29.19 -2.21
CA ILE A 223 -0.95 -28.97 -0.83
C ILE A 223 -2.44 -28.63 -0.84
N ALA A 224 -2.90 -27.70 -1.69
CA ALA A 224 -4.32 -27.37 -1.82
C ALA A 224 -5.17 -28.57 -2.30
N LEU A 225 -4.63 -29.41 -3.18
CA LEU A 225 -5.30 -30.62 -3.68
C LEU A 225 -5.36 -31.76 -2.64
N LYS A 226 -4.38 -31.82 -1.72
CA LYS A 226 -4.38 -32.80 -0.62
C LYS A 226 -5.30 -32.40 0.54
N SER A 227 -5.56 -31.11 0.77
CA SER A 227 -6.51 -30.69 1.82
C SER A 227 -7.97 -30.92 1.42
N THR A 228 -8.29 -30.73 0.13
CA THR A 228 -9.62 -30.95 -0.46
C THR A 228 -10.00 -32.43 -0.52
N SER A 229 -9.05 -33.33 -0.75
CA SER A 229 -9.30 -34.79 -0.70
C SER A 229 -9.55 -35.35 0.70
N GLN A 230 -9.22 -34.63 1.77
CA GLN A 230 -9.54 -35.02 3.15
C GLN A 230 -10.88 -34.47 3.68
N HIS A 231 -11.55 -33.58 2.93
CA HIS A 231 -12.81 -32.94 3.33
C HIS A 231 -13.98 -33.29 2.40
N GLY A 232 -13.99 -34.51 1.85
CA GLY A 232 -15.18 -35.10 1.26
C GLY A 232 -16.19 -35.48 2.35
N GLY A 233 -16.93 -34.51 2.88
CA GLY A 233 -18.00 -34.78 3.83
C GLY A 233 -18.29 -33.67 4.83
N LEU A 234 -18.71 -32.49 4.36
CA LEU A 234 -19.58 -31.60 5.15
C LEU A 234 -20.29 -30.66 4.17
N ALA A 235 -21.41 -31.17 3.64
CA ALA A 235 -22.42 -30.34 3.02
C ALA A 235 -23.11 -29.54 4.12
N PHE A 236 -23.04 -28.22 4.05
CA PHE A 236 -23.95 -27.35 4.80
C PHE A 236 -25.36 -27.56 4.24
N ARG A 237 -26.24 -28.15 5.06
CA ARG A 237 -27.68 -27.89 5.05
C ARG A 237 -27.96 -26.78 6.04
#